data_AF-A0A839SVQ0-F1
#
_entry.id   AF-A0A839SVQ0-F1
#
_cell.length_a   1.000
_cell.length_b   1.000
_cell.length_c   1.000
_cell.angle_alpha   90.00
_cell.angle_beta   90.00
_cell.angle_gamma   90.00
#
_symmetry.space_group_name_H-M   'P 1'
#
loop_
_entity.id
_entity.type
_entity.pdbx_description
1 polymer ?
#
loop_
_entity_poly.entity_id
_entity_poly.type
_entity_poly.pdbx_seq_one_letter_code
_entity_poly.pdbx_strand_id
1 'polypeptide(L)'
;MNDKAPQVVPLPQARRSKGGCPICRRAPTTEHRPFCSARCAEIDLGRWFTGAYRVPTDEPPLSGDDGTYGDGGVDGEGDDE
;
A
#
# COMPACT_ATOMS: atom_id res chain seq x y z
N MET A 1 -33.93 -20.05 -5.50
CA MET A 1 -32.74 -19.87 -4.66
C MET A 1 -31.55 -20.33 -5.49
N ASN A 2 -30.87 -19.41 -6.17
CA ASN A 2 -29.74 -19.74 -7.02
C ASN A 2 -28.46 -19.23 -6.35
N ASP A 3 -27.89 -20.07 -5.50
CA ASP A 3 -26.56 -19.90 -4.93
C ASP A 3 -25.51 -20.12 -6.02
N LYS A 4 -25.20 -19.06 -6.77
CA LYS A 4 -24.08 -19.06 -7.70
C LYS A 4 -22.79 -18.96 -6.87
N ALA A 5 -22.08 -20.08 -6.74
CA ALA A 5 -20.78 -20.10 -6.07
C ALA A 5 -19.84 -19.03 -6.66
N PRO A 6 -19.08 -18.29 -5.82
CA PRO A 6 -18.13 -17.30 -6.29
C PRO A 6 -17.04 -18.00 -7.09
N GLN A 7 -16.74 -17.46 -8.28
CA GLN A 7 -15.72 -17.99 -9.17
C GLN A 7 -14.34 -17.68 -8.57
N VAL A 8 -13.71 -18.66 -7.92
CA VAL A 8 -12.35 -18.51 -7.39
C VAL A 8 -11.37 -18.64 -8.55
N VAL A 9 -10.82 -17.52 -9.02
CA VAL A 9 -9.75 -17.51 -10.03
C VAL A 9 -8.42 -17.95 -9.39
N PRO A 10 -7.73 -18.98 -9.91
CA PRO A 10 -6.44 -19.39 -9.37
C PRO A 10 -5.40 -18.30 -9.62
N LEU A 11 -4.67 -17.92 -8.57
CA LEU A 11 -3.58 -16.94 -8.67
C LEU A 11 -2.52 -17.43 -9.67
N PRO A 12 -2.14 -16.64 -10.67
CA PRO A 12 -1.07 -17.00 -11.57
C PRO A 12 0.23 -17.11 -10.78
N GLN A 13 0.93 -18.24 -10.96
CA GLN A 13 2.16 -18.53 -10.25
C GLN A 13 3.18 -17.42 -10.55
N ALA A 14 3.54 -16.63 -9.53
CA ALA A 14 4.52 -15.57 -9.67
C ALA A 14 5.84 -16.19 -10.12
N ARG A 15 6.23 -15.94 -11.38
CA ARG A 15 7.53 -16.35 -11.89
C ARG A 15 8.56 -15.70 -10.98
N ARG A 16 9.29 -16.50 -10.18
CA ARG A 16 10.43 -15.99 -9.41
C ARG A 16 11.34 -15.30 -10.41
N SER A 17 11.44 -13.98 -10.30
CA SER A 17 12.18 -13.17 -11.24
C SER A 17 13.64 -13.63 -11.19
N LYS A 18 14.12 -14.24 -12.28
CA LYS A 18 15.54 -14.15 -12.68
C LYS A 18 15.86 -12.70 -13.08
N GLY A 19 15.33 -11.73 -12.32
CA GLY A 19 15.20 -10.34 -12.72
C GLY A 19 16.46 -9.59 -12.35
N GLY A 20 16.95 -8.78 -13.30
CA GLY A 20 17.92 -7.74 -12.99
C GLY A 20 17.39 -6.77 -11.92
N CYS A 21 18.25 -5.87 -11.48
CA CYS A 21 17.94 -4.81 -10.54
C CYS A 21 16.62 -4.10 -10.93
N PRO A 22 15.62 -3.99 -10.04
CA PRO A 22 14.34 -3.38 -10.38
C PRO A 22 14.44 -1.88 -10.69
N ILE A 23 15.55 -1.25 -10.31
CA ILE A 23 15.80 0.18 -10.54
C ILE A 23 16.48 0.45 -11.88
N CYS A 24 17.46 -0.35 -12.28
CA CYS A 24 18.26 -0.08 -13.50
C CYS A 24 18.54 -1.31 -14.39
N ARG A 25 17.95 -2.46 -14.08
CA ARG A 25 17.98 -3.73 -14.84
C ARG A 25 19.34 -4.43 -14.96
N ARG A 26 20.42 -3.90 -14.38
CA ARG A 26 21.73 -4.58 -14.28
C ARG A 26 21.67 -5.83 -13.42
N ALA A 27 22.63 -6.73 -13.60
CA ALA A 27 22.73 -7.94 -12.78
C ALA A 27 22.86 -7.59 -11.28
N PRO A 28 22.06 -8.21 -10.39
CA PRO A 28 22.17 -7.97 -8.97
C PRO A 28 23.46 -8.56 -8.39
N THR A 29 24.01 -7.92 -7.38
CA THR A 29 25.15 -8.46 -6.61
C THR A 29 24.64 -9.27 -5.44
N THR A 30 25.43 -10.21 -4.92
CA THR A 30 25.06 -11.03 -3.76
C THR A 30 24.74 -10.20 -2.53
N GLU A 31 25.51 -9.14 -2.30
CA GLU A 31 25.37 -8.26 -1.12
C GLU A 31 24.16 -7.34 -1.18
N HIS A 32 23.68 -7.00 -2.38
CA HIS A 32 22.60 -6.03 -2.55
C HIS A 32 21.33 -6.61 -3.19
N ARG A 33 21.17 -7.95 -3.30
CA ARG A 33 19.97 -8.55 -3.91
C ARG A 33 18.70 -7.99 -3.24
N PRO A 34 17.69 -7.57 -4.02
CA PRO A 34 17.50 -7.75 -5.47
C PRO A 34 18.16 -6.68 -6.37
N PHE A 35 18.96 -5.77 -5.83
CA PHE A 35 19.59 -4.64 -6.54
C PHE A 35 21.04 -4.92 -6.98
N CYS A 36 21.58 -4.04 -7.82
CA CYS A 36 22.97 -4.12 -8.28
C CYS A 36 23.96 -3.28 -7.42
N SER A 37 23.48 -2.42 -6.51
CA SER A 37 24.30 -1.55 -5.67
C SER A 37 23.50 -0.92 -4.53
N ALA A 38 24.19 -0.44 -3.48
CA ALA A 38 23.60 0.38 -2.41
C ALA A 38 22.81 1.58 -2.97
N ARG A 39 23.38 2.30 -3.94
CA ARG A 39 22.72 3.43 -4.64
C ARG A 39 21.32 3.08 -5.17
N CYS A 40 21.15 1.89 -5.75
CA CYS A 40 19.85 1.46 -6.25
C CYS A 40 18.86 1.14 -5.12
N ALA A 41 19.33 0.56 -4.01
CA ALA A 41 18.49 0.32 -2.84
C ALA A 41 17.98 1.63 -2.22
N GLU A 42 18.85 2.65 -2.13
CA GLU A 42 18.46 3.98 -1.62
C GLU A 42 17.45 4.70 -2.54
N ILE A 43 17.59 4.56 -3.87
CA ILE A 43 16.62 5.11 -4.83
C ILE A 43 15.26 4.43 -4.67
N ASP A 44 15.25 3.10 -4.51
CA ASP A 44 14.02 2.36 -4.24
C ASP A 44 13.36 2.90 -2.97
N LEU A 45 14.11 3.02 -1.89
CA LEU A 45 13.64 3.57 -0.61
C LEU A 45 13.06 4.99 -0.77
N GLY A 46 13.68 5.85 -1.58
CA GLY A 46 13.13 7.17 -1.91
C GLY A 46 11.78 7.09 -2.63
N ARG A 47 11.56 6.10 -3.50
CA ARG A 47 10.26 5.88 -4.17
C ARG A 47 9.18 5.42 -3.19
N TRP A 48 9.55 4.68 -2.15
CA TRP A 48 8.64 4.34 -1.05
C TRP A 48 8.22 5.59 -0.29
N PHE A 49 9.17 6.41 0.16
CA PHE A 49 8.86 7.60 0.96
C PHE A 49 8.08 8.68 0.20
N THR A 50 8.21 8.72 -1.12
CA THR A 50 7.48 9.68 -1.96
C THR A 50 6.09 9.19 -2.37
N GLY A 51 5.69 7.97 -1.99
CA GLY A 51 4.41 7.39 -2.40
C GLY A 51 4.34 7.06 -3.90
N ALA A 52 5.50 6.91 -4.57
CA ALA A 52 5.55 6.54 -5.98
C ALA A 52 5.05 5.11 -6.22
N TYR A 53 5.20 4.24 -5.20
CA TYR A 53 4.57 2.92 -5.19
C TYR A 53 3.13 3.03 -4.67
N ARG A 54 2.18 3.08 -5.60
CA ARG A 54 0.74 3.12 -5.32
C ARG A 54 -0.04 2.24 -6.30
N VAL A 55 -1.10 1.61 -5.82
CA VAL A 55 -2.01 0.84 -6.66
C VAL A 55 -3.15 1.76 -7.09
N PRO A 56 -3.41 1.94 -8.40
CA PRO A 56 -4.56 2.71 -8.85
C PRO A 56 -5.85 1.99 -8.47
N THR A 57 -6.85 2.76 -8.02
CA THR A 57 -8.20 2.27 -7.74
C THR A 57 -9.20 2.96 -8.68
N ASP A 58 -10.27 2.26 -9.00
CA ASP A 58 -11.44 2.82 -9.73
C ASP A 58 -12.52 3.32 -8.75
N GLU A 59 -12.28 3.13 -7.45
CA GLU A 59 -13.19 3.60 -6.41
C GLU A 59 -13.31 5.13 -6.45
N PRO A 60 -14.53 5.68 -6.45
CA PRO A 60 -14.71 7.12 -6.38
C PRO A 60 -14.11 7.64 -5.07
N PRO A 61 -13.60 8.89 -5.03
CA PRO A 61 -13.17 9.49 -3.77
C PRO A 61 -14.34 9.45 -2.80
N LEU A 62 -14.08 8.99 -1.57
CA LEU A 62 -15.06 9.12 -0.49
C LEU A 62 -15.38 10.62 -0.37
N SER A 63 -16.66 10.99 -0.56
CA SER A 63 -17.12 12.35 -0.35
C SER A 63 -16.90 12.69 1.12
N GLY A 64 -15.96 13.60 1.41
CA GLY A 64 -15.58 13.94 2.77
C GLY A 64 -16.63 14.79 3.49
N ASP A 65 -17.49 14.12 4.26
CA ASP A 65 -18.02 14.52 5.56
C ASP A 65 -18.47 13.20 6.23
N ASP A 66 -17.81 12.71 7.27
CA ASP A 66 -17.88 13.25 8.61
C ASP A 66 -16.56 13.06 9.38
N GLY A 67 -15.98 14.16 9.83
CA GLY A 67 -14.84 14.16 10.74
C GLY A 67 -15.26 13.81 12.18
N THR A 68 -15.90 12.66 12.42
CA THR A 68 -16.18 12.21 13.79
C THR A 68 -15.02 11.36 14.34
N TYR A 69 -13.85 11.97 14.47
CA TYR A 69 -12.91 11.53 15.51
C TYR A 69 -13.46 12.07 16.82
N GLY A 70 -14.30 11.27 17.49
CA GLY A 70 -15.02 11.65 18.70
C GLY A 70 -14.10 11.89 19.89
N ASP A 71 -13.58 13.11 20.00
CA ASP A 71 -13.28 13.72 21.30
C ASP A 71 -14.59 14.32 21.84
N GLY A 72 -15.38 13.48 22.50
CA GLY A 72 -16.55 13.91 23.24
C GLY A 72 -16.13 14.54 24.56
N GLY A 73 -15.70 15.81 24.53
CA GLY A 73 -15.73 16.68 25.70
C GLY A 73 -17.17 16.81 26.18
N VAL A 74 -17.46 16.34 27.40
CA VAL A 74 -18.73 16.59 28.08
C VAL A 74 -18.49 17.65 29.16
N ASP A 75 -18.52 18.93 28.78
CA ASP A 75 -18.69 20.01 29.75
C ASP A 75 -20.19 20.09 30.06
N GLY A 76 -20.65 19.12 30.86
CA GLY A 76 -22.01 19.10 31.40
C GLY A 76 -22.06 19.89 32.69
N GLU A 77 -22.21 21.21 32.55
CA GLU A 77 -22.67 22.12 33.60
C GLU A 77 -24.05 21.63 34.11
N GLY A 78 -24.15 21.37 35.41
CA GLY A 78 -25.36 20.91 36.08
C GLY A 78 -25.55 21.70 37.36
N ASP A 79 -26.21 22.84 37.24
CA ASP A 79 -26.88 23.55 38.33
C ASP A 79 -28.06 22.72 38.88
N ASP A 80 -28.46 23.03 40.13
CA ASP A 80 -29.59 22.50 40.95
C ASP A 80 -29.30 21.18 41.72
N GLU A 81 -29.19 21.11 43.06
CA GLU A 81 -29.66 21.95 44.19
C GLU A 81 -28.77 21.75 45.45
#